data_AF-A0A9D8E9P6-F1
#
_entry.id   AF-A0A9D8E9P6-F1
#
_cell.length_a   1.000
_cell.length_b   1.000
_cell.length_c   1.000
_cell.angle_alpha   90.00
_cell.angle_beta   90.00
_cell.angle_gamma   90.00
#
_symmetry.space_group_name_H-M   'P 1'
#
loop_
_entity.id
_entity.type
_entity.pdbx_description
1 polymer ?
#
loop_
_entity_poly.entity_id
_entity_poly.type
_entity_poly.pdbx_seq_one_letter_code
_entity_poly.pdbx_strand_id
1 'polypeptide(L)'
;MTVHDAAHVRRVLLGLEGPYADPRVATDALDNLDVWIGELDPMARAALADTLLTLALDDDAAVATGAVLVLRSLAEDIDATTAQRAADVLGTPSPDRSPIGFTGTSASTLRGELALAVVAAIARHHPTAARHLLDEPPAGIGRTELGMAIAPVAPDLVIEHATEWFGHDDIGVVVRLPLHWYRIAAGGALGPWPERAHEAVDGAAHWQDWPDGDTAALHRAMTGADPHLNRPDGIDDDRRWRIIGGTPQGWTLWRADDGTMAYETLDPGPAWTTTTRLLTPEETEAVRRDGFAAVAAR
;
A
#
# COMPACT_ATOMS: atom_id res chain seq x y z
N MET A 1 17.40 6.25 28.13
CA MET A 1 17.27 5.83 26.73
C MET A 1 17.88 4.45 26.64
N THR A 2 17.06 3.41 26.82
CA THR A 2 17.54 2.04 26.81
C THR A 2 17.74 1.67 25.35
N VAL A 3 19.00 1.51 24.92
CA VAL A 3 19.30 0.94 23.62
C VAL A 3 18.74 -0.48 23.65
N HIS A 4 17.81 -0.79 22.75
CA HIS A 4 17.26 -2.14 22.60
C HIS A 4 18.36 -3.02 21.99
N ASP A 5 19.24 -3.56 22.84
CA ASP A 5 20.29 -4.47 22.41
C ASP A 5 19.64 -5.68 21.72
N ALA A 6 20.10 -5.98 20.51
CA ALA A 6 19.63 -7.12 19.72
C ALA A 6 19.70 -8.43 20.51
N ALA A 7 20.70 -8.58 21.40
CA ALA A 7 20.81 -9.76 22.26
C ALA A 7 19.63 -9.90 23.24
N HIS A 8 19.13 -8.79 23.79
CA HIS A 8 17.97 -8.77 24.67
C HIS A 8 16.69 -9.07 23.88
N VAL A 9 16.46 -8.36 22.76
CA VAL A 9 15.27 -8.58 21.92
C VAL A 9 15.20 -10.03 21.42
N ARG A 10 16.35 -10.60 21.02
CA ARG A 10 16.46 -12.02 20.64
C ARG A 10 16.02 -12.97 21.75
N ARG A 11 16.38 -12.69 23.01
CA ARG A 11 15.96 -13.51 24.16
C ARG A 11 14.48 -13.40 24.44
N VAL A 12 13.89 -12.22 24.29
CA VAL A 12 12.44 -12.01 24.42
C VAL A 12 11.68 -12.75 23.31
N LEU A 13 12.14 -12.67 22.06
CA LEU A 13 11.57 -13.42 20.92
C LEU A 13 11.58 -14.94 21.13
N LEU A 14 12.58 -15.46 21.83
CA LEU A 14 12.68 -16.87 22.20
C LEU A 14 11.87 -17.24 23.46
N GLY A 15 11.15 -16.27 24.07
CA GLY A 15 10.41 -16.48 25.30
C GLY A 15 11.29 -16.73 26.52
N LEU A 16 12.58 -16.37 26.47
CA LEU A 16 13.53 -16.56 27.57
C LEU A 16 13.49 -15.42 28.60
N GLU A 17 12.84 -14.31 28.25
CA GLU A 17 12.68 -13.11 29.08
C GLU A 17 11.29 -12.50 28.86
N GLY A 18 10.74 -11.84 29.90
CA GLY A 18 9.41 -11.22 29.88
C GLY A 18 8.44 -11.83 30.90
N PRO A 19 7.27 -11.20 31.09
CA PRO A 19 6.24 -11.65 32.04
C PRO A 19 5.71 -13.06 31.75
N TYR A 20 5.82 -13.50 30.49
CA TYR A 20 5.40 -14.82 30.01
C TYR A 20 6.60 -15.71 29.67
N ALA A 21 7.79 -15.50 30.25
CA ALA A 21 8.93 -16.40 30.06
C ALA A 21 8.81 -17.73 30.82
N ASP A 22 7.90 -17.81 31.81
CA ASP A 22 7.59 -19.07 32.49
C ASP A 22 6.63 -19.90 31.61
N PRO A 23 7.03 -21.09 31.14
CA PRO A 23 6.23 -21.92 30.24
C PRO A 23 4.90 -22.40 30.82
N ARG A 24 4.67 -22.22 32.14
CA ARG A 24 3.38 -22.51 32.79
C ARG A 24 2.35 -21.39 32.61
N VAL A 25 2.80 -20.21 32.21
CA VAL A 25 1.97 -19.00 32.01
C VAL A 25 2.06 -18.49 30.57
N ALA A 26 3.05 -18.94 29.79
CA ALA A 26 3.23 -18.59 28.39
C ALA A 26 2.16 -19.25 27.50
N THR A 27 1.39 -18.43 26.77
CA THR A 27 0.54 -18.89 25.66
C THR A 27 1.25 -18.66 24.33
N ASP A 28 1.87 -17.49 24.15
CA ASP A 28 2.78 -17.17 23.05
C ASP A 28 3.94 -16.30 23.57
N ALA A 29 5.16 -16.53 23.09
CA ALA A 29 6.31 -15.70 23.44
C ALA A 29 6.18 -14.26 22.89
N LEU A 30 5.41 -14.08 21.81
CA LEU A 30 5.13 -12.77 21.21
C LEU A 30 4.25 -11.88 22.09
N ASP A 31 3.46 -12.44 23.02
CA ASP A 31 2.67 -11.67 23.99
C ASP A 31 3.56 -10.78 24.88
N ASN A 32 4.81 -11.20 25.11
CA ASN A 32 5.80 -10.37 25.83
C ASN A 32 6.14 -9.10 25.06
N LEU A 33 6.19 -9.17 23.73
CA LEU A 33 6.53 -8.05 22.87
C LEU A 33 5.37 -7.09 22.72
N ASP A 34 4.13 -7.56 22.65
CA ASP A 34 2.96 -6.68 22.59
C ASP A 34 2.82 -5.83 23.86
N VAL A 35 2.99 -6.44 25.05
CA VAL A 35 3.01 -5.71 26.32
C VAL A 35 4.14 -4.70 26.33
N TRP A 36 5.34 -5.12 25.91
CA TRP A 36 6.50 -4.25 25.91
C TRP A 36 6.34 -3.07 24.96
N ILE A 37 5.87 -3.29 23.73
CA ILE A 37 5.62 -2.26 22.71
C ILE A 37 4.63 -1.21 23.23
N GLY A 38 3.58 -1.64 23.95
CA GLY A 38 2.60 -0.74 24.56
C GLY A 38 3.17 0.25 25.59
N GLU A 39 4.34 -0.04 26.15
CA GLU A 39 5.04 0.82 27.11
C GLU A 39 6.09 1.74 26.47
N LEU A 40 6.40 1.54 25.19
CA LEU A 40 7.44 2.28 24.49
C LEU A 40 6.92 3.62 23.92
N ASP A 41 7.71 4.66 24.09
CA ASP A 41 7.51 5.91 23.36
C ASP A 41 7.80 5.73 21.85
N PRO A 42 7.36 6.66 20.97
CA PRO A 42 7.54 6.52 19.52
C PRO A 42 9.00 6.36 19.08
N MET A 43 9.94 7.02 19.77
CA MET A 43 11.37 6.93 19.42
C MET A 43 11.93 5.55 19.77
N ALA A 44 11.52 4.99 20.90
CA ALA A 44 11.87 3.63 21.30
C ALA A 44 11.24 2.57 20.37
N ARG A 45 9.99 2.78 19.91
CA ARG A 45 9.35 1.92 18.91
C ARG A 45 10.09 1.91 17.57
N ALA A 46 10.52 3.07 17.08
CA ALA A 46 11.33 3.16 15.88
C ALA A 46 12.68 2.43 16.04
N ALA A 47 13.35 2.60 17.18
CA ALA A 47 14.61 1.90 17.47
C ALA A 47 14.42 0.37 17.58
N LEU A 48 13.29 -0.07 18.14
CA LEU A 48 12.92 -1.49 18.17
C LEU A 48 12.67 -2.03 16.76
N ALA A 49 11.96 -1.30 15.89
CA ALA A 49 11.75 -1.69 14.50
C ALA A 49 13.07 -1.90 13.75
N ASP A 50 14.05 -1.00 13.91
CA ASP A 50 15.38 -1.16 13.31
C ASP A 50 16.11 -2.41 13.84
N THR A 51 15.97 -2.70 15.13
CA THR A 51 16.53 -3.89 15.76
C THR A 51 15.87 -5.17 15.23
N LEU A 52 14.54 -5.18 15.10
CA LEU A 52 13.79 -6.31 14.56
C LEU A 52 14.09 -6.55 13.08
N LEU A 53 14.30 -5.50 12.28
CA LEU A 53 14.74 -5.65 10.90
C LEU A 53 16.10 -6.36 10.81
N THR A 54 17.01 -6.05 11.74
CA THR A 54 18.29 -6.76 11.84
C THR A 54 18.07 -8.24 12.22
N LEU A 55 17.18 -8.52 13.17
CA LEU A 55 16.86 -9.88 13.62
C LEU A 55 16.03 -10.69 12.61
N ALA A 56 15.36 -10.05 11.65
CA ALA A 56 14.72 -10.74 10.54
C ALA A 56 15.72 -11.53 9.67
N LEU A 57 17.01 -11.22 9.79
CA LEU A 57 18.12 -11.93 9.16
C LEU A 57 18.88 -12.88 10.11
N ASP A 58 18.41 -13.10 11.34
CA ASP A 58 19.07 -13.99 12.31
C ASP A 58 19.17 -15.41 11.75
N ASP A 59 20.26 -16.14 12.03
CA ASP A 59 20.41 -17.53 11.57
C ASP A 59 19.36 -18.47 12.19
N ASP A 60 18.81 -18.12 13.36
CA ASP A 60 17.72 -18.83 14.01
C ASP A 60 16.36 -18.45 13.38
N ALA A 61 15.72 -19.43 12.74
CA ALA A 61 14.45 -19.24 12.06
C ALA A 61 13.30 -18.87 13.00
N ALA A 62 13.36 -19.22 14.30
CA ALA A 62 12.34 -18.82 15.26
C ALA A 62 12.46 -17.32 15.57
N VAL A 63 13.69 -16.84 15.76
CA VAL A 63 13.99 -15.42 15.99
C VAL A 63 13.55 -14.58 14.79
N ALA A 64 13.95 -14.96 13.59
CA ALA A 64 13.57 -14.21 12.39
C ALA A 64 12.06 -14.21 12.13
N THR A 65 11.39 -15.35 12.36
CA THR A 65 9.93 -15.42 12.23
C THR A 65 9.26 -14.46 13.21
N GLY A 66 9.63 -14.51 14.49
CA GLY A 66 9.08 -13.61 15.49
C GLY A 66 9.38 -12.14 15.18
N ALA A 67 10.59 -11.83 14.70
CA ALA A 67 10.97 -10.47 14.35
C ALA A 67 10.10 -9.91 13.22
N VAL A 68 9.85 -10.70 12.17
CA VAL A 68 8.98 -10.32 11.04
C VAL A 68 7.53 -10.11 11.49
N LEU A 69 7.01 -10.98 12.36
CA LEU A 69 5.64 -10.85 12.87
C LEU A 69 5.46 -9.57 13.70
N VAL A 70 6.45 -9.23 14.53
CA VAL A 70 6.40 -8.05 15.39
C VAL A 70 6.58 -6.76 14.60
N LEU A 71 7.40 -6.78 13.53
CA LEU A 71 7.53 -5.63 12.61
C LEU A 71 6.19 -5.19 12.04
N ARG A 72 5.26 -6.12 11.80
CA ARG A 72 3.92 -5.79 11.30
C ARG A 72 3.12 -4.93 12.28
N SER A 73 3.27 -5.17 13.59
CA SER A 73 2.65 -4.35 14.65
C SER A 73 3.29 -2.96 14.76
N LEU A 74 4.52 -2.79 14.29
CA LEU A 74 5.26 -1.54 14.29
C LEU A 74 5.25 -0.82 12.94
N ALA A 75 4.47 -1.27 11.95
CA ALA A 75 4.52 -0.77 10.58
C ALA A 75 4.31 0.76 10.49
N GLU A 76 3.54 1.35 11.39
CA GLU A 76 3.32 2.80 11.46
C GLU A 76 4.52 3.58 12.02
N ASP A 77 5.32 2.94 12.87
CA ASP A 77 6.50 3.51 13.54
C ASP A 77 7.80 3.38 12.72
N ILE A 78 7.75 2.70 11.55
CA ILE A 78 8.90 2.56 10.65
C ILE A 78 9.18 3.90 9.97
N ASP A 79 10.34 4.48 10.29
CA ASP A 79 10.84 5.72 9.69
C ASP A 79 11.49 5.51 8.31
N ALA A 80 11.84 6.61 7.65
CA ALA A 80 12.43 6.57 6.31
C ALA A 80 13.78 5.83 6.26
N THR A 81 14.58 5.91 7.33
CA THR A 81 15.89 5.25 7.41
C THR A 81 15.71 3.73 7.50
N THR A 82 14.81 3.28 8.38
CA THR A 82 14.48 1.88 8.59
C THR A 82 13.82 1.29 7.34
N ALA A 83 12.94 2.05 6.67
CA ALA A 83 12.33 1.64 5.40
C ALA A 83 13.37 1.46 4.28
N GLN A 84 14.38 2.34 4.17
CA GLN A 84 15.48 2.16 3.20
C GLN A 84 16.24 0.87 3.49
N ARG A 85 16.62 0.65 4.74
CA ARG A 85 17.31 -0.59 5.14
C ARG A 85 16.46 -1.82 4.83
N ALA A 86 15.14 -1.75 5.03
CA ALA A 86 14.23 -2.85 4.74
C ALA A 86 14.20 -3.18 3.24
N ALA A 87 14.18 -2.15 2.38
CA ALA A 87 14.30 -2.32 0.94
C ALA A 87 15.62 -3.01 0.55
N ASP A 88 16.74 -2.59 1.15
CA ASP A 88 18.05 -3.21 0.91
C ASP A 88 18.07 -4.69 1.33
N VAL A 89 17.47 -5.02 2.49
CA VAL A 89 17.37 -6.38 3.02
C VAL A 89 16.53 -7.28 2.10
N LEU A 90 15.40 -6.79 1.59
CA LEU A 90 14.55 -7.55 0.66
C LEU A 90 15.26 -7.91 -0.65
N GLY A 91 16.23 -7.08 -1.08
CA GLY A 91 17.10 -7.37 -2.22
C GLY A 91 18.18 -8.43 -1.97
N THR A 92 18.32 -8.94 -0.74
CA THR A 92 19.32 -9.97 -0.40
C THR A 92 18.75 -11.40 -0.48
N PRO A 93 19.56 -12.43 -0.81
CA PRO A 93 19.11 -13.84 -0.86
C PRO A 93 18.68 -14.45 0.49
N SER A 94 19.06 -13.85 1.62
CA SER A 94 19.01 -14.48 2.95
C SER A 94 17.61 -14.90 3.47
N PRO A 95 16.52 -14.14 3.27
CA PRO A 95 15.21 -14.47 3.86
C PRO A 95 14.36 -15.48 3.06
N ASP A 96 14.94 -16.30 2.17
CA ASP A 96 14.20 -17.25 1.32
C ASP A 96 13.73 -18.55 2.00
N ARG A 97 13.89 -18.67 3.32
CA ARG A 97 13.46 -19.85 4.09
C ARG A 97 11.99 -19.74 4.53
N SER A 98 11.40 -20.89 4.84
CA SER A 98 10.03 -20.96 5.37
C SER A 98 9.94 -20.44 6.81
N PRO A 99 8.85 -19.72 7.18
CA PRO A 99 8.58 -19.32 8.56
C PRO A 99 8.33 -20.53 9.48
N ILE A 100 8.50 -20.35 10.78
CA ILE A 100 8.19 -21.38 11.80
C ILE A 100 6.78 -21.16 12.39
N GLY A 101 6.18 -22.23 12.90
CA GLY A 101 4.92 -22.17 13.65
C GLY A 101 3.71 -21.97 12.75
N PHE A 102 2.69 -21.28 13.28
CA PHE A 102 1.45 -21.05 12.53
C PHE A 102 1.67 -20.27 11.24
N THR A 103 2.60 -19.30 11.24
CA THR A 103 2.96 -18.50 10.05
C THR A 103 3.53 -19.36 8.92
N GLY A 104 4.23 -20.45 9.25
CA GLY A 104 4.70 -21.42 8.26
C GLY A 104 3.58 -22.18 7.54
N THR A 105 2.34 -22.12 8.05
CA THR A 105 1.17 -22.74 7.41
C THR A 105 0.43 -21.81 6.45
N SER A 106 0.60 -20.49 6.60
CA SER A 106 -0.07 -19.47 5.78
C SER A 106 0.87 -18.78 4.79
N ALA A 107 2.17 -18.76 5.07
CA ALA A 107 3.17 -18.05 4.29
C ALA A 107 4.26 -18.99 3.79
N SER A 108 4.68 -18.78 2.54
CA SER A 108 5.64 -19.67 1.90
C SER A 108 7.11 -19.28 2.19
N THR A 109 7.41 -18.00 2.44
CA THR A 109 8.77 -17.52 2.76
C THR A 109 8.76 -16.39 3.81
N LEU A 110 9.85 -16.27 4.57
CA LEU A 110 10.07 -15.11 5.44
C LEU A 110 10.26 -13.81 4.66
N ARG A 111 10.83 -13.86 3.44
CA ARG A 111 10.96 -12.68 2.58
C ARG A 111 9.59 -12.09 2.23
N GLY A 112 8.61 -12.93 1.88
CA GLY A 112 7.24 -12.49 1.59
C GLY A 112 6.56 -11.84 2.79
N GLU A 113 6.70 -12.45 3.98
CA GLU A 113 6.15 -11.88 5.21
C GLU A 113 6.84 -10.58 5.63
N LEU A 114 8.18 -10.52 5.50
CA LEU A 114 8.93 -9.28 5.74
C LEU A 114 8.45 -8.18 4.79
N ALA A 115 8.25 -8.51 3.51
CA ALA A 115 7.74 -7.56 2.53
C ALA A 115 6.37 -7.02 2.96
N LEU A 116 5.41 -7.86 3.41
CA LEU A 116 4.13 -7.37 3.94
C LEU A 116 4.27 -6.46 5.15
N ALA A 117 5.19 -6.76 6.05
CA ALA A 117 5.39 -5.99 7.26
C ALA A 117 5.93 -4.58 6.98
N VAL A 118 6.78 -4.43 5.95
CA VAL A 118 7.52 -3.17 5.70
C VAL A 118 7.07 -2.41 4.46
N VAL A 119 6.35 -3.04 3.52
CA VAL A 119 6.05 -2.43 2.21
C VAL A 119 5.24 -1.14 2.33
N ALA A 120 4.32 -1.05 3.30
CA ALA A 120 3.57 0.18 3.56
C ALA A 120 4.50 1.35 3.93
N ALA A 121 5.52 1.08 4.76
CA ALA A 121 6.52 2.08 5.12
C ALA A 121 7.46 2.40 3.94
N ILE A 122 7.88 1.39 3.17
CA ILE A 122 8.66 1.59 1.93
C ILE A 122 7.87 2.45 0.95
N ALA A 123 6.58 2.19 0.72
CA ALA A 123 5.77 2.97 -0.23
C ALA A 123 5.61 4.42 0.20
N ARG A 124 5.49 4.68 1.51
CA ARG A 124 5.38 6.04 2.07
C ARG A 124 6.67 6.86 1.88
N HIS A 125 7.82 6.25 2.12
CA HIS A 125 9.10 6.97 2.19
C HIS A 125 9.96 6.83 0.93
N HIS A 126 9.82 5.72 0.19
CA HIS A 126 10.64 5.30 -0.95
C HIS A 126 9.76 4.69 -2.06
N PRO A 127 8.88 5.47 -2.70
CA PRO A 127 7.89 4.97 -3.66
C PRO A 127 8.50 4.22 -4.85
N THR A 128 9.70 4.59 -5.30
CA THR A 128 10.43 3.86 -6.36
C THR A 128 10.78 2.44 -5.96
N ALA A 129 11.19 2.21 -4.70
CA ALA A 129 11.48 0.87 -4.20
C ALA A 129 10.19 0.04 -4.07
N ALA A 130 9.09 0.65 -3.62
CA ALA A 130 7.79 -0.02 -3.58
C ALA A 130 7.28 -0.41 -4.98
N ARG A 131 7.49 0.44 -5.99
CA ARG A 131 7.21 0.12 -7.38
C ARG A 131 7.99 -1.11 -7.86
N HIS A 132 9.29 -1.18 -7.59
CA HIS A 132 10.09 -2.36 -7.94
C HIS A 132 9.56 -3.64 -7.28
N LEU A 133 9.11 -3.57 -6.02
CA LEU A 133 8.49 -4.72 -5.34
C LEU A 133 7.15 -5.13 -5.99
N LEU A 134 6.39 -4.21 -6.57
CA LEU A 134 5.17 -4.55 -7.29
C LEU A 134 5.45 -5.11 -8.68
N ASP A 135 6.44 -4.57 -9.38
CA ASP A 135 6.86 -5.07 -10.69
C ASP A 135 7.39 -6.52 -10.58
N GLU A 136 8.23 -6.77 -9.56
CA GLU A 136 8.84 -8.07 -9.27
C GLU A 136 8.58 -8.47 -7.79
N PRO A 137 7.40 -9.05 -7.47
CA PRO A 137 7.07 -9.47 -6.12
C PRO A 137 8.09 -10.45 -5.54
N PRO A 138 8.46 -10.30 -4.25
CA PRO A 138 9.30 -11.28 -3.58
C PRO A 138 8.71 -12.70 -3.64
N ALA A 139 9.60 -13.70 -3.62
CA ALA A 139 9.18 -15.09 -3.63
C ALA A 139 8.18 -15.37 -2.51
N GLY A 140 7.03 -15.95 -2.86
CA GLY A 140 6.04 -16.39 -1.89
C GLY A 140 4.96 -15.40 -1.53
N ILE A 141 4.97 -14.21 -2.14
CA ILE A 141 3.90 -13.22 -2.02
C ILE A 141 3.43 -12.74 -3.40
N GLY A 142 2.12 -12.55 -3.56
CA GLY A 142 1.53 -12.01 -4.77
C GLY A 142 1.54 -10.49 -4.84
N ARG A 143 1.52 -9.95 -6.06
CA ARG A 143 1.36 -8.50 -6.31
C ARG A 143 0.10 -7.93 -5.66
N THR A 144 -1.01 -8.68 -5.67
CA THR A 144 -2.27 -8.31 -5.03
C THR A 144 -2.09 -8.02 -3.54
N GLU A 145 -1.37 -8.88 -2.82
CA GLU A 145 -1.17 -8.76 -1.38
C GLU A 145 -0.32 -7.52 -1.03
N LEU A 146 0.73 -7.28 -1.82
CA LEU A 146 1.53 -6.04 -1.73
C LEU A 146 0.66 -4.81 -2.04
N GLY A 147 -0.15 -4.86 -3.11
CA GLY A 147 -1.07 -3.79 -3.47
C GLY A 147 -2.07 -3.47 -2.36
N MET A 148 -2.59 -4.49 -1.68
CA MET A 148 -3.49 -4.34 -0.53
C MET A 148 -2.80 -3.72 0.70
N ALA A 149 -1.50 -3.90 0.87
CA ALA A 149 -0.73 -3.25 1.93
C ALA A 149 -0.36 -1.80 1.59
N ILE A 150 -0.16 -1.49 0.30
CA ILE A 150 0.21 -0.17 -0.21
C ILE A 150 -1.00 0.77 -0.31
N ALA A 151 -2.15 0.26 -0.74
CA ALA A 151 -3.35 1.07 -1.04
C ALA A 151 -3.76 2.06 0.07
N PRO A 152 -3.71 1.72 1.37
CA PRO A 152 -4.09 2.67 2.42
C PRO A 152 -3.11 3.84 2.60
N VAL A 153 -1.83 3.67 2.24
CA VAL A 153 -0.76 4.61 2.61
C VAL A 153 -0.13 5.34 1.42
N ALA A 154 -0.18 4.76 0.23
CA ALA A 154 0.31 5.36 -1.01
C ALA A 154 -0.71 5.11 -2.15
N PRO A 155 -1.95 5.65 -2.03
CA PRO A 155 -3.00 5.44 -3.01
C PRO A 155 -2.62 6.00 -4.39
N ASP A 156 -1.83 7.06 -4.44
CA ASP A 156 -1.34 7.66 -5.70
C ASP A 156 -0.56 6.66 -6.55
N LEU A 157 0.28 5.84 -5.91
CA LEU A 157 1.05 4.80 -6.58
C LEU A 157 0.12 3.73 -7.20
N VAL A 158 -0.97 3.40 -6.49
CA VAL A 158 -1.96 2.40 -6.95
C VAL A 158 -2.76 2.93 -8.14
N ILE A 159 -3.22 4.18 -8.12
CA ILE A 159 -4.02 4.75 -9.22
C ILE A 159 -3.18 4.97 -10.48
N GLU A 160 -1.92 5.39 -10.33
CA GLU A 160 -1.02 5.68 -11.46
C GLU A 160 -0.82 4.44 -12.35
N HIS A 161 -0.64 3.30 -11.70
CA HIS A 161 -0.26 2.03 -12.30
C HIS A 161 -1.36 0.98 -12.25
N ALA A 162 -2.62 1.39 -11.97
CA ALA A 162 -3.72 0.46 -11.73
C ALA A 162 -3.83 -0.64 -12.80
N THR A 163 -3.82 -0.26 -14.07
CA THR A 163 -3.95 -1.18 -15.22
C THR A 163 -2.68 -1.98 -15.55
N GLU A 164 -1.53 -1.55 -15.04
CA GLU A 164 -0.25 -2.24 -15.24
C GLU A 164 -0.09 -3.38 -14.23
N TRP A 165 -0.62 -3.18 -13.02
CA TRP A 165 -0.40 -4.09 -11.90
C TRP A 165 -1.60 -4.98 -11.56
N PHE A 166 -2.82 -4.48 -11.75
CA PHE A 166 -4.02 -5.10 -11.22
C PHE A 166 -5.03 -5.42 -12.33
N GLY A 167 -5.93 -6.34 -12.03
CA GLY A 167 -7.05 -6.73 -12.88
C GLY A 167 -8.33 -6.91 -12.08
N HIS A 168 -9.31 -7.57 -12.71
CA HIS A 168 -10.66 -7.72 -12.16
C HIS A 168 -10.75 -8.61 -10.90
N ASP A 169 -9.68 -9.34 -10.56
CA ASP A 169 -9.58 -10.16 -9.34
C ASP A 169 -9.07 -9.37 -8.13
N ASP A 170 -8.52 -8.17 -8.34
CA ASP A 170 -7.82 -7.40 -7.32
C ASP A 170 -8.73 -6.39 -6.59
N ILE A 171 -10.02 -6.68 -6.49
CA ILE A 171 -11.00 -5.77 -5.83
C ILE A 171 -10.59 -5.43 -4.39
N GLY A 172 -9.88 -6.36 -3.73
CA GLY A 172 -9.27 -6.16 -2.41
C GLY A 172 -8.35 -4.93 -2.32
N VAL A 173 -7.67 -4.56 -3.41
CA VAL A 173 -6.84 -3.36 -3.48
C VAL A 173 -7.72 -2.11 -3.51
N VAL A 174 -8.74 -2.09 -4.37
CA VAL A 174 -9.66 -0.95 -4.52
C VAL A 174 -10.39 -0.66 -3.21
N VAL A 175 -10.91 -1.69 -2.53
CA VAL A 175 -11.68 -1.50 -1.28
C VAL A 175 -10.83 -0.98 -0.11
N ARG A 176 -9.50 -1.07 -0.21
CA ARG A 176 -8.56 -0.58 0.79
C ARG A 176 -8.05 0.84 0.52
N LEU A 177 -8.34 1.41 -0.64
CA LEU A 177 -8.03 2.81 -0.90
C LEU A 177 -8.81 3.69 0.09
N PRO A 178 -8.18 4.73 0.67
CA PRO A 178 -8.73 5.42 1.84
C PRO A 178 -9.90 6.35 1.49
N LEU A 179 -9.90 6.96 0.31
CA LEU A 179 -10.89 7.94 -0.11
C LEU A 179 -11.73 7.42 -1.27
N HIS A 180 -13.00 7.80 -1.30
CA HIS A 180 -13.94 7.47 -2.37
C HIS A 180 -13.40 7.85 -3.77
N TRP A 181 -12.76 9.02 -3.89
CA TRP A 181 -12.15 9.47 -5.15
C TRP A 181 -11.09 8.50 -5.69
N TYR A 182 -10.21 7.97 -4.83
CA TYR A 182 -9.21 6.97 -5.23
C TYR A 182 -9.88 5.67 -5.69
N ARG A 183 -10.96 5.26 -5.01
CA ARG A 183 -11.74 4.08 -5.39
C ARG A 183 -12.36 4.24 -6.76
N ILE A 184 -12.95 5.42 -7.07
CA ILE A 184 -13.46 5.73 -8.41
C ILE A 184 -12.33 5.65 -9.43
N ALA A 185 -11.19 6.29 -9.17
CA ALA A 185 -10.07 6.32 -10.10
C ALA A 185 -9.59 4.91 -10.46
N ALA A 186 -9.32 4.07 -9.46
CA ALA A 186 -8.90 2.68 -9.68
C ALA A 186 -10.02 1.82 -10.29
N GLY A 187 -11.26 1.98 -9.81
CA GLY A 187 -12.43 1.24 -10.30
C GLY A 187 -12.72 1.53 -11.78
N GLY A 188 -12.69 2.80 -12.20
CA GLY A 188 -12.88 3.20 -13.59
C GLY A 188 -11.72 2.77 -14.49
N ALA A 189 -10.47 2.89 -14.02
CA ALA A 189 -9.29 2.46 -14.75
C ALA A 189 -9.33 0.96 -15.10
N LEU A 190 -9.85 0.14 -14.20
CA LEU A 190 -9.92 -1.32 -14.33
C LEU A 190 -11.26 -1.84 -14.86
N GLY A 191 -12.22 -0.97 -15.20
CA GLY A 191 -13.51 -1.41 -15.74
C GLY A 191 -13.43 -2.07 -17.13
N PRO A 192 -14.51 -2.71 -17.61
CA PRO A 192 -15.70 -3.07 -16.86
C PRO A 192 -15.44 -4.24 -15.90
N TRP A 193 -15.94 -4.15 -14.67
CA TRP A 193 -15.78 -5.20 -13.66
C TRP A 193 -16.86 -6.29 -13.77
N PRO A 194 -16.55 -7.53 -13.33
CA PRO A 194 -17.54 -8.60 -13.22
C PRO A 194 -18.48 -8.39 -12.02
N GLU A 195 -19.69 -8.93 -12.07
CA GLU A 195 -20.71 -8.82 -11.01
C GLU A 195 -20.19 -9.17 -9.60
N ARG A 196 -19.39 -10.24 -9.48
CA ARG A 196 -18.77 -10.64 -8.20
C ARG A 196 -17.92 -9.54 -7.53
N ALA A 197 -17.35 -8.63 -8.33
CA ALA A 197 -16.60 -7.51 -7.79
C ALA A 197 -17.52 -6.40 -7.28
N HIS A 198 -18.69 -6.22 -7.90
CA HIS A 198 -19.74 -5.34 -7.39
C HIS A 198 -20.27 -5.85 -6.05
N GLU A 199 -20.58 -7.15 -5.94
CA GLU A 199 -20.99 -7.78 -4.67
C GLU A 199 -19.95 -7.61 -3.56
N ALA A 200 -18.65 -7.72 -3.89
CA ALA A 200 -17.56 -7.50 -2.95
C ALA A 200 -17.47 -6.03 -2.48
N VAL A 201 -17.78 -5.07 -3.37
CA VAL A 201 -17.88 -3.64 -3.03
C VAL A 201 -19.05 -3.39 -2.09
N ASP A 202 -20.22 -3.97 -2.35
CA ASP A 202 -21.39 -3.84 -1.47
C ASP A 202 -21.07 -4.38 -0.07
N GLY A 203 -20.42 -5.54 0.01
CA GLY A 203 -19.96 -6.11 1.27
C GLY A 203 -18.99 -5.18 1.99
N ALA A 204 -17.97 -4.67 1.29
CA ALA A 204 -17.00 -3.74 1.87
C ALA A 204 -17.64 -2.43 2.33
N ALA A 205 -18.54 -1.85 1.53
CA ALA A 205 -19.25 -0.63 1.83
C ALA A 205 -20.11 -0.77 3.09
N HIS A 206 -20.82 -1.89 3.23
CA HIS A 206 -21.60 -2.17 4.43
C HIS A 206 -20.72 -2.29 5.68
N TRP A 207 -19.62 -3.05 5.61
CA TRP A 207 -18.73 -3.26 6.76
C TRP A 207 -17.94 -2.01 7.16
N GLN A 208 -17.60 -1.15 6.20
CA GLN A 208 -16.84 0.07 6.41
C GLN A 208 -17.71 1.34 6.52
N ASP A 209 -19.04 1.19 6.51
CA ASP A 209 -20.03 2.28 6.61
C ASP A 209 -19.79 3.39 5.56
N TRP A 210 -19.60 3.00 4.30
CA TRP A 210 -19.43 3.96 3.21
C TRP A 210 -20.77 4.60 2.83
N PRO A 211 -20.79 5.91 2.48
CA PRO A 211 -22.02 6.56 2.01
C PRO A 211 -22.62 5.88 0.77
N ASP A 212 -23.93 5.68 0.73
CA ASP A 212 -24.63 5.08 -0.41
C ASP A 212 -24.32 5.79 -1.74
N GLY A 213 -24.21 7.12 -1.71
CA GLY A 213 -23.87 7.93 -2.89
C GLY A 213 -22.47 7.61 -3.44
N ASP A 214 -21.52 7.35 -2.55
CA ASP A 214 -20.14 7.02 -2.90
C ASP A 214 -20.07 5.60 -3.48
N THR A 215 -20.76 4.64 -2.86
CA THR A 215 -20.85 3.26 -3.34
C THR A 215 -21.51 3.21 -4.73
N ALA A 216 -22.62 3.92 -4.92
CA ALA A 216 -23.30 4.02 -6.20
C ALA A 216 -22.42 4.66 -7.29
N ALA A 217 -21.63 5.68 -6.94
CA ALA A 217 -20.69 6.30 -7.88
C ALA A 217 -19.54 5.36 -8.26
N LEU A 218 -19.02 4.59 -7.30
CA LEU A 218 -18.02 3.55 -7.58
C LEU A 218 -18.57 2.49 -8.53
N HIS A 219 -19.79 1.99 -8.33
CA HIS A 219 -20.40 1.03 -9.26
C HIS A 219 -20.53 1.60 -10.67
N ARG A 220 -20.97 2.86 -10.81
CA ARG A 220 -21.04 3.51 -12.14
C ARG A 220 -19.67 3.58 -12.81
N ALA A 221 -18.62 3.96 -12.07
CA ALA A 221 -17.25 3.94 -12.58
C ALA A 221 -16.83 2.53 -13.01
N MET A 222 -17.09 1.51 -12.17
CA MET A 222 -16.75 0.11 -12.45
C MET A 222 -17.46 -0.47 -13.68
N THR A 223 -18.65 0.01 -14.04
CA THR A 223 -19.30 -0.40 -15.30
C THR A 223 -18.66 0.19 -16.55
N GLY A 224 -17.91 1.29 -16.42
CA GLY A 224 -17.39 2.07 -17.54
C GLY A 224 -18.47 2.84 -18.34
N ALA A 225 -19.74 2.81 -17.90
CA ALA A 225 -20.86 3.37 -18.66
C ALA A 225 -21.14 4.85 -18.38
N ASP A 226 -20.57 5.41 -17.30
CA ASP A 226 -20.74 6.82 -16.92
C ASP A 226 -19.59 7.67 -17.49
N PRO A 227 -19.83 8.51 -18.52
CA PRO A 227 -18.77 9.30 -19.13
C PRO A 227 -18.17 10.32 -18.15
N HIS A 228 -18.94 10.82 -17.18
CA HIS A 228 -18.47 11.84 -16.23
C HIS A 228 -17.44 11.31 -15.23
N LEU A 229 -17.35 9.98 -15.07
CA LEU A 229 -16.40 9.33 -14.18
C LEU A 229 -15.23 8.69 -14.94
N ASN A 230 -15.33 8.59 -16.26
CA ASN A 230 -14.38 7.87 -17.11
C ASN A 230 -13.85 8.71 -18.27
N ARG A 231 -14.07 10.03 -18.23
CA ARG A 231 -13.60 11.00 -19.23
C ARG A 231 -13.45 12.39 -18.60
N PRO A 232 -12.40 13.16 -18.95
CA PRO A 232 -12.27 14.55 -18.54
C PRO A 232 -13.47 15.38 -19.03
N ASP A 233 -13.91 16.36 -18.22
CA ASP A 233 -14.98 17.25 -18.65
C ASP A 233 -14.57 18.06 -19.90
N GLY A 234 -15.53 18.36 -20.77
CA GLY A 234 -15.30 19.13 -22.01
C GLY A 234 -14.52 18.41 -23.11
N ILE A 235 -14.05 17.19 -22.90
CA ILE A 235 -13.47 16.34 -23.96
C ILE A 235 -14.55 15.37 -24.44
N ASP A 236 -14.98 15.52 -25.69
CA ASP A 236 -15.95 14.63 -26.33
C ASP A 236 -15.30 13.82 -27.45
N ASP A 237 -14.67 12.72 -27.07
CA ASP A 237 -14.09 11.74 -27.99
C ASP A 237 -14.36 10.30 -27.54
N ASP A 238 -13.99 9.36 -28.41
CA ASP A 238 -14.17 7.92 -28.22
C ASP A 238 -13.00 7.27 -27.47
N ARG A 239 -12.02 8.05 -26.98
CA ARG A 239 -10.88 7.47 -26.26
C ARG A 239 -11.35 7.00 -24.90
N ARG A 240 -10.83 5.87 -24.47
CA ARG A 240 -10.95 5.47 -23.07
C ARG A 240 -9.97 6.30 -22.25
N TRP A 241 -10.50 7.05 -21.30
CA TRP A 241 -9.71 7.83 -20.35
C TRP A 241 -9.75 7.20 -18.97
N ARG A 242 -8.70 7.45 -18.19
CA ARG A 242 -8.61 7.03 -16.79
C ARG A 242 -7.89 8.08 -15.97
N ILE A 243 -8.30 8.22 -14.73
CA ILE A 243 -7.62 9.04 -13.74
C ILE A 243 -6.33 8.32 -13.36
N ILE A 244 -5.20 9.03 -13.45
CA ILE A 244 -3.88 8.50 -13.07
C ILE A 244 -3.25 9.25 -11.90
N GLY A 245 -3.80 10.40 -11.52
CA GLY A 245 -3.28 11.23 -10.43
C GLY A 245 -4.23 12.39 -10.15
N GLY A 246 -4.12 13.01 -8.98
CA GLY A 246 -4.99 14.12 -8.63
C GLY A 246 -5.00 14.42 -7.14
N THR A 247 -5.66 15.51 -6.80
CA THR A 247 -6.10 15.77 -5.43
C THR A 247 -7.62 15.85 -5.42
N PRO A 248 -8.30 15.15 -4.48
CA PRO A 248 -9.73 15.29 -4.33
C PRO A 248 -10.12 16.78 -4.21
N GLN A 249 -11.05 17.23 -5.05
CA GLN A 249 -11.54 18.62 -5.07
C GLN A 249 -10.49 19.68 -5.47
N GLY A 250 -9.36 19.29 -6.06
CA GLY A 250 -8.34 20.22 -6.57
C GLY A 250 -8.15 20.08 -8.07
N TRP A 251 -7.46 19.01 -8.48
CA TRP A 251 -7.18 18.74 -9.88
C TRP A 251 -7.17 17.23 -10.16
N THR A 252 -7.40 16.87 -11.42
CA THR A 252 -7.38 15.51 -11.91
C THR A 252 -6.48 15.42 -13.13
N LEU A 253 -5.57 14.46 -13.14
CA LEU A 253 -4.76 14.11 -14.29
C LEU A 253 -5.32 12.83 -14.92
N TRP A 254 -5.62 12.93 -16.20
CA TRP A 254 -6.21 11.88 -16.99
C TRP A 254 -5.22 11.37 -18.03
N ARG A 255 -5.30 10.07 -18.34
CA ARG A 255 -4.53 9.43 -19.40
C ARG A 255 -5.46 8.62 -20.30
N ALA A 256 -5.36 8.82 -21.61
CA ALA A 256 -6.02 7.99 -22.59
C ALA A 256 -5.19 6.73 -22.91
N ASP A 257 -5.79 5.73 -23.54
CA ASP A 257 -5.09 4.50 -23.95
C ASP A 257 -3.96 4.73 -24.98
N ASP A 258 -4.06 5.78 -25.79
CA ASP A 258 -3.00 6.20 -26.73
C ASP A 258 -1.84 6.97 -26.05
N GLY A 259 -1.92 7.17 -24.73
CA GLY A 259 -0.94 7.91 -23.95
C GLY A 259 -1.14 9.42 -23.93
N THR A 260 -2.19 9.96 -24.59
CA THR A 260 -2.58 11.37 -24.45
C THR A 260 -2.92 11.66 -22.99
N MET A 261 -2.52 12.83 -22.50
CA MET A 261 -2.86 13.27 -21.15
C MET A 261 -3.70 14.54 -21.18
N ALA A 262 -4.60 14.65 -20.20
CA ALA A 262 -5.40 15.84 -19.95
C ALA A 262 -5.32 16.23 -18.48
N TYR A 263 -5.27 17.53 -18.24
CA TYR A 263 -5.28 18.11 -16.91
C TYR A 263 -6.57 18.88 -16.71
N GLU A 264 -7.28 18.54 -15.64
CA GLU A 264 -8.56 19.12 -15.27
C GLU A 264 -8.41 19.80 -13.90
N THR A 265 -8.77 21.07 -13.82
CA THR A 265 -8.79 21.82 -12.55
C THR A 265 -10.21 22.14 -12.15
N LEU A 266 -10.45 22.07 -10.84
CA LEU A 266 -11.68 22.55 -10.24
C LEU A 266 -11.49 24.02 -9.86
N ASP A 267 -12.15 24.92 -10.58
CA ASP A 267 -12.03 26.36 -10.36
C ASP A 267 -12.98 26.80 -9.25
N PRO A 268 -12.46 27.42 -8.17
CA PRO A 268 -13.29 27.87 -7.06
C PRO A 268 -14.12 29.10 -7.47
N GLY A 269 -15.43 29.07 -7.18
CA GLY A 269 -16.34 30.14 -7.52
C GLY A 269 -17.72 30.01 -6.88
N PRO A 270 -18.68 30.89 -7.25
CA PRO A 270 -20.07 30.81 -6.80
C PRO A 270 -20.77 29.51 -7.22
N ALA A 271 -20.26 28.89 -8.30
CA ALA A 271 -20.54 27.52 -8.71
C ALA A 271 -19.20 26.84 -8.95
N TRP A 272 -19.15 25.52 -8.71
CA TRP A 272 -18.01 24.70 -9.06
C TRP A 272 -17.97 24.52 -10.57
N THR A 273 -16.90 25.00 -11.21
CA THR A 273 -16.66 24.81 -12.65
C THR A 273 -15.35 24.07 -12.87
N THR A 274 -15.29 23.30 -13.93
CA THR A 274 -14.12 22.53 -14.35
C THR A 274 -13.50 23.15 -15.58
N THR A 275 -12.18 23.28 -15.59
CA THR A 275 -11.41 23.64 -16.79
C THR A 275 -10.51 22.49 -17.16
N THR A 276 -10.66 21.98 -18.38
CA THR A 276 -9.88 20.87 -18.91
C THR A 276 -9.00 21.32 -20.06
N ARG A 277 -7.75 20.86 -20.08
CA ARG A 277 -6.84 21.03 -21.21
C ARG A 277 -6.07 19.76 -21.51
N LEU A 278 -5.76 19.54 -22.79
CA LEU A 278 -4.76 18.54 -23.18
C LEU A 278 -3.35 19.03 -22.81
N LEU A 279 -2.51 18.10 -22.39
CA LEU A 279 -1.09 18.36 -22.17
C LEU A 279 -0.33 18.33 -23.49
N THR A 280 0.70 19.18 -23.62
CA THR A 280 1.61 19.10 -24.77
C THR A 280 2.50 17.84 -24.66
N PRO A 281 3.19 17.42 -25.76
CA PRO A 281 4.15 16.33 -25.69
C PRO A 281 5.26 16.56 -24.64
N GLU A 282 5.74 17.80 -24.50
CA GLU A 282 6.76 18.16 -23.51
C GLU A 282 6.24 18.05 -22.07
N GLU A 283 4.99 18.46 -21.83
CA GLU A 283 4.34 18.31 -20.53
C GLU A 283 4.08 16.84 -20.19
N THR A 284 3.63 16.07 -21.17
CA THR A 284 3.42 14.62 -21.03
C THR A 284 4.74 13.92 -20.65
N GLU A 285 5.85 14.29 -21.29
CA GLU A 285 7.16 13.72 -20.97
C GLU A 285 7.69 14.19 -19.60
N ALA A 286 7.40 15.43 -19.20
CA ALA A 286 7.70 15.91 -17.86
C ALA A 286 6.93 15.10 -16.80
N VAL A 287 5.65 14.81 -17.02
CA VAL A 287 4.86 13.95 -16.13
C VAL A 287 5.45 12.56 -16.01
N ARG A 288 5.85 11.94 -17.13
CA ARG A 288 6.44 10.59 -17.12
C ARG A 288 7.77 10.52 -16.36
N ARG A 289 8.56 11.58 -16.44
CA ARG A 289 9.91 11.65 -15.86
C ARG A 289 9.91 12.10 -14.41
N ASP A 290 9.16 13.16 -14.11
CA ASP A 290 9.20 13.88 -12.83
C ASP A 290 7.93 13.63 -11.98
N GLY A 291 6.99 12.80 -12.48
CA GLY A 291 5.72 12.48 -11.81
C GLY A 291 4.74 13.65 -11.80
N PHE A 292 3.75 13.58 -10.90
CA PHE A 292 2.66 14.58 -10.82
C PHE A 292 3.12 15.97 -10.39
N ALA A 293 4.29 16.08 -9.76
CA ALA A 293 4.89 17.36 -9.38
C ALA A 293 5.16 18.29 -10.60
N ALA A 294 5.30 17.72 -11.81
CA ALA A 294 5.49 18.47 -13.03
C ALA A 294 4.29 19.35 -13.43
N VAL A 295 3.08 18.99 -12.98
CA VAL A 295 1.83 19.68 -13.35
C VAL A 295 1.24 20.47 -12.19
N ALA A 296 1.45 20.03 -10.94
CA ALA A 296 0.88 20.67 -9.74
C ALA A 296 1.45 22.07 -9.41
N ALA A 297 2.56 22.48 -10.04
CA ALA A 297 3.23 23.76 -9.79
C ALA A 297 2.88 24.86 -10.83
N ARG A 298 1.91 24.62 -11.71
CA ARG A 298 1.53 25.50 -12.83
C ARG A 298 0.05 25.84 -12.79
#